data_AF-A0A956USV6-F1
#
_entry.id   AF-A0A956USV6-F1
#
_cell.length_a   1.000
_cell.length_b   1.000
_cell.length_c   1.000
_cell.angle_alpha   90.00
_cell.angle_beta   90.00
_cell.angle_gamma   90.00
#
_symmetry.space_group_name_H-M   'P 1'
#
loop_
_entity.id
_entity.type
_entity.pdbx_description
1 polymer ?
#
loop_
_entity_poly.entity_id
_entity_poly.type
_entity_poly.pdbx_seq_one_letter_code
_entity_poly.pdbx_strand_id
1 'polypeptide(L)'
;MLFELIFLSLFITGWVVCGYLPWFLLSVFTRGNAGLVYLPLSVFTGVVAGLAVPLLGPRDVLGLWLSMAFAFLAPSVLLALRRFSLAPVSSQPRTEHRPE
;
A
#
# COMPACT_ATOMS: atom_id res chain seq x y z
N MET A 1 -23.31 -16.63 -13.39
CA MET A 1 -22.47 -17.17 -12.29
C MET A 1 -21.00 -17.31 -12.67
N LEU A 2 -20.60 -18.24 -13.56
CA LEU A 2 -19.17 -18.43 -13.86
C LEU A 2 -18.49 -17.18 -14.45
N PHE A 3 -19.14 -16.50 -15.39
CA PHE A 3 -18.64 -15.26 -16.00
C PHE A 3 -18.40 -14.16 -14.96
N GLU A 4 -19.35 -13.96 -14.04
CA GLU A 4 -19.23 -12.94 -12.98
C GLU A 4 -18.08 -13.25 -12.03
N LEU A 5 -17.88 -14.52 -11.68
CA LEU A 5 -16.76 -14.96 -10.84
C LEU A 5 -15.40 -14.74 -11.52
N ILE A 6 -15.31 -15.00 -12.83
CA ILE A 6 -14.08 -14.74 -13.60
C ILE A 6 -13.81 -13.24 -13.63
N PHE A 7 -14.82 -12.43 -13.93
CA PHE A 7 -14.67 -10.97 -13.99
C PHE A 7 -14.25 -10.39 -12.63
N LEU A 8 -14.92 -10.80 -11.56
CA LEU A 8 -14.60 -10.36 -10.20
C LEU A 8 -13.19 -10.80 -9.78
N SER A 9 -12.79 -12.04 -10.10
CA SER A 9 -11.46 -12.54 -9.73
C SER A 9 -10.34 -11.81 -10.49
N LEU A 10 -10.54 -11.46 -11.76
CA LEU A 10 -9.61 -10.61 -12.52
C LEU A 10 -9.47 -9.22 -11.90
N PHE A 11 -10.57 -8.61 -11.45
CA PHE A 11 -10.55 -7.33 -10.76
C PHE A 11 -9.81 -7.37 -9.44
N ILE A 12 -10.14 -8.35 -8.59
CA ILE A 12 -9.47 -8.56 -7.31
C ILE A 12 -7.97 -8.79 -7.54
N THR A 13 -7.60 -9.61 -8.53
CA THR A 13 -6.20 -9.85 -8.89
C THR A 13 -5.52 -8.56 -9.33
N GLY A 14 -6.19 -7.75 -10.17
CA GLY A 14 -5.69 -6.44 -10.57
C GLY A 14 -5.43 -5.51 -9.38
N TRP A 15 -6.36 -5.43 -8.42
CA TRP A 15 -6.18 -4.62 -7.21
C TRP A 15 -5.09 -5.16 -6.29
N VAL A 16 -4.97 -6.47 -6.14
CA VAL A 16 -3.89 -7.11 -5.36
C VAL A 16 -2.54 -6.77 -5.97
N VAL A 17 -2.40 -6.88 -7.29
CA VAL A 17 -1.17 -6.50 -8.00
C VAL A 17 -0.90 -5.01 -7.80
N CYS A 18 -1.89 -4.13 -8.00
CA CYS A 18 -1.74 -2.70 -7.80
C CYS A 18 -1.34 -2.33 -6.37
N GLY A 19 -1.88 -3.02 -5.35
CA GLY A 19 -1.52 -2.80 -3.95
C GLY A 19 -0.15 -3.36 -3.58
N TYR A 20 0.30 -4.41 -4.26
CA TYR A 20 1.63 -5.01 -4.09
C TYR A 20 2.74 -4.13 -4.69
N LEU A 21 2.52 -3.50 -5.84
CA LEU A 21 3.54 -2.70 -6.54
C LEU A 21 4.20 -1.62 -5.65
N PRO A 22 3.46 -0.79 -4.89
CA PRO A 22 4.04 0.23 -4.02
C PRO A 22 5.00 -0.35 -2.97
N TRP A 23 4.62 -1.47 -2.35
CA TRP A 23 5.50 -2.15 -1.39
C TRP A 23 6.72 -2.74 -2.09
N PHE A 24 6.54 -3.36 -3.26
CA PHE A 24 7.63 -3.92 -4.04
C PHE A 24 8.64 -2.83 -4.46
N LEU A 25 8.16 -1.71 -4.99
CA LEU A 25 8.99 -0.56 -5.36
C LEU A 25 9.74 -0.03 -4.13
N LEU A 26 9.05 0.17 -3.00
CA LEU A 26 9.69 0.62 -1.77
C LEU A 26 10.73 -0.38 -1.26
N SER A 27 10.46 -1.67 -1.35
CA SER A 27 11.40 -2.74 -1.00
C SER A 27 12.65 -2.69 -1.86
N VAL A 28 12.52 -2.49 -3.17
CA VAL A 28 13.66 -2.30 -4.09
C VAL A 28 14.45 -1.04 -3.70
N PHE A 29 13.78 0.10 -3.49
CA PHE A 29 14.43 1.36 -3.11
C PHE A 29 15.14 1.29 -1.75
N THR A 30 14.62 0.49 -0.82
CA THR A 30 15.19 0.31 0.53
C THR A 30 16.08 -0.92 0.66
N ARG A 31 16.43 -1.58 -0.47
CA ARG A 31 17.25 -2.79 -0.52
C ARG A 31 16.74 -3.92 0.39
N GLY A 32 15.42 -4.10 0.45
CA GLY A 32 14.74 -5.13 1.24
C GLY A 32 14.33 -4.69 2.65
N ASN A 33 14.63 -3.45 3.07
CA ASN A 33 14.31 -2.96 4.42
C ASN A 33 12.88 -2.37 4.55
N ALA A 34 11.98 -2.65 3.61
CA ALA A 34 10.59 -2.19 3.67
C ALA A 34 9.80 -2.84 4.82
N GLY A 35 10.20 -4.04 5.24
CA GLY A 35 9.54 -4.86 6.26
C GLY A 35 8.41 -5.72 5.70
N LEU A 36 8.45 -7.02 5.97
CA LEU A 36 7.48 -8.01 5.47
C LEU A 36 6.05 -7.74 5.98
N VAL A 37 5.94 -7.18 7.19
CA VAL A 37 4.66 -6.83 7.83
C VAL A 37 3.86 -5.80 7.03
N TYR A 38 4.52 -4.98 6.22
CA TYR A 38 3.85 -3.94 5.42
C TYR A 38 3.28 -4.45 4.10
N LEU A 39 3.67 -5.64 3.67
CA LEU A 39 3.14 -6.29 2.47
C LEU A 39 1.62 -6.55 2.61
N PRO A 40 1.13 -7.30 3.61
CA PRO A 40 -0.30 -7.58 3.72
C PRO A 40 -1.11 -6.30 3.90
N LEU A 41 -0.57 -5.31 4.61
CA LEU A 41 -1.24 -4.02 4.83
C LEU A 41 -1.34 -3.20 3.54
N SER A 42 -0.30 -3.19 2.70
CA SER A 42 -0.32 -2.51 1.40
C SER A 42 -1.32 -3.13 0.43
N VAL A 43 -1.34 -4.46 0.35
CA VAL A 43 -2.27 -5.21 -0.49
C VAL A 43 -3.70 -5.01 -0.01
N PHE A 44 -3.95 -5.12 1.30
CA PHE A 44 -5.27 -4.88 1.87
C PHE A 44 -5.78 -3.47 1.56
N THR A 45 -4.93 -2.46 1.73
CA THR A 45 -5.27 -1.06 1.41
C THR A 45 -5.60 -0.90 -0.07
N GLY A 46 -4.81 -1.51 -0.95
CA GLY A 46 -5.06 -1.48 -2.39
C GLY A 46 -6.39 -2.13 -2.80
N VAL A 47 -6.73 -3.28 -2.21
CA VAL A 47 -8.01 -3.96 -2.46
C VAL A 47 -9.20 -3.14 -1.95
N VAL A 48 -9.12 -2.60 -0.73
CA VAL A 48 -10.19 -1.76 -0.16
C VAL A 48 -10.38 -0.48 -0.96
N ALA A 49 -9.30 0.19 -1.35
CA ALA A 49 -9.36 1.40 -2.17
C ALA A 49 -9.88 1.12 -3.59
N GLY A 50 -9.48 -0.02 -4.18
CA GLY A 50 -10.00 -0.49 -5.45
C GLY A 50 -11.51 -0.78 -5.40
N LEU A 51 -11.98 -1.43 -4.34
CA LEU A 51 -13.41 -1.70 -4.09
C LEU A 51 -14.23 -0.44 -3.82
N ALA A 52 -13.64 0.59 -3.23
CA ALA A 52 -14.34 1.83 -2.92
C ALA A 52 -14.86 2.53 -4.19
N VAL A 53 -14.15 2.41 -5.32
CA VAL A 53 -14.52 3.10 -6.56
C VAL A 53 -15.78 2.53 -7.21
N PRO A 54 -15.96 1.21 -7.42
CA PRO A 54 -17.23 0.65 -7.89
C PRO A 54 -18.42 0.94 -6.97
N LEU A 55 -18.19 1.12 -5.67
CA LEU A 55 -19.25 1.40 -4.69
C LEU A 55 -19.70 2.87 -4.69
N LEU A 56 -18.77 3.81 -4.88
CA LEU A 56 -19.01 5.25 -4.72
C LEU A 56 -18.89 6.07 -6.01
N GLY A 57 -18.22 5.52 -7.01
CA GLY A 57 -17.78 6.21 -8.22
C GLY A 57 -18.62 5.91 -9.46
N PRO A 58 -18.21 6.46 -10.61
CA PRO A 58 -18.91 6.28 -11.88
C PRO A 58 -18.88 4.81 -12.34
N ARG A 59 -19.96 4.35 -12.98
CA ARG A 59 -20.13 2.96 -13.43
C ARG A 59 -19.57 2.69 -14.84
N ASP A 60 -18.96 3.70 -15.44
CA ASP A 60 -18.41 3.64 -16.79
C ASP A 60 -16.93 3.21 -16.79
N VAL A 61 -16.32 3.16 -17.98
CA VAL A 61 -14.89 2.85 -18.18
C VAL A 61 -13.97 3.69 -17.28
N LEU A 62 -14.38 4.93 -16.96
CA LEU A 62 -13.66 5.80 -16.01
C LEU A 62 -13.59 5.20 -14.60
N GLY A 63 -14.64 4.54 -14.12
CA GLY A 63 -14.65 3.88 -12.81
C GLY A 63 -13.65 2.72 -12.75
N LEU A 64 -13.46 2.01 -13.86
CA LEU A 64 -12.44 0.95 -13.97
C LEU A 64 -11.03 1.54 -13.79
N TRP A 65 -10.71 2.59 -14.55
CA TRP A 65 -9.42 3.27 -14.45
C TRP A 65 -9.19 3.89 -13.06
N LEU A 66 -10.21 4.54 -12.48
CA LEU A 66 -10.12 5.08 -11.13
C LEU A 66 -9.87 3.97 -10.10
N SER A 67 -10.54 2.83 -10.20
CA SER A 67 -10.37 1.74 -9.24
C SER A 67 -8.93 1.24 -9.19
N MET A 68 -8.27 1.12 -10.35
CA MET A 68 -6.87 0.73 -10.42
C MET A 68 -5.94 1.83 -9.94
N ALA A 69 -6.23 3.09 -10.28
CA ALA A 69 -5.46 4.22 -9.78
C ALA A 69 -5.50 4.32 -8.25
N PHE A 70 -6.68 4.19 -7.64
CA PHE A 70 -6.85 4.20 -6.18
C PHE A 70 -6.20 3.00 -5.50
N ALA A 71 -6.29 1.81 -6.11
CA ALA A 71 -5.64 0.60 -5.62
C ALA A 71 -4.10 0.72 -5.55
N PHE A 72 -3.51 1.61 -6.35
CA PHE A 72 -2.08 1.93 -6.29
C PHE A 72 -1.78 3.13 -5.37
N LEU A 73 -2.53 4.23 -5.53
CA LEU A 73 -2.30 5.49 -4.82
C LEU A 73 -2.46 5.36 -3.30
N ALA A 74 -3.52 4.70 -2.83
CA ALA A 74 -3.78 4.57 -1.40
C ALA A 74 -2.63 3.85 -0.65
N PRO A 75 -2.15 2.67 -1.09
CA PRO A 75 -0.98 2.04 -0.48
C PRO A 75 0.31 2.85 -0.65
N SER A 76 0.52 3.54 -1.78
CA SER A 76 1.67 4.45 -1.95
C SER A 76 1.68 5.57 -0.91
N VAL A 77 0.53 6.22 -0.69
CA VAL A 77 0.38 7.29 0.29
C VAL A 77 0.58 6.75 1.70
N LEU A 78 -0.03 5.60 2.03
CA LEU A 78 0.12 4.97 3.34
C LEU A 78 1.60 4.67 3.66
N LEU A 79 2.33 4.09 2.70
CA LEU A 79 3.74 3.76 2.87
C LEU A 79 4.61 5.01 2.95
N ALA A 80 4.29 6.05 2.16
CA ALA A 80 4.98 7.33 2.20
C ALA A 80 4.81 8.01 3.56
N LEU A 81 3.56 8.16 4.03
CA LEU A 81 3.25 8.75 5.34
C LEU A 81 3.98 8.03 6.47
N ARG A 82 3.94 6.69 6.47
CA ARG A 82 4.66 5.91 7.48
C ARG A 82 6.16 6.20 7.47
N ARG A 83 6.78 6.28 6.29
CA ARG A 83 8.22 6.58 6.17
C ARG A 83 8.56 7.93 6.79
N PHE A 84 7.71 8.94 6.60
CA PHE A 84 7.89 10.26 7.22
C PHE A 84 7.64 10.23 8.73
N SER A 85 6.68 9.44 9.22
CA SER A 85 6.41 9.30 10.66
C SER A 85 7.50 8.55 11.43
N LEU A 86 8.31 7.72 10.77
CA LEU A 86 9.44 7.00 11.38
C LEU A 86 10.78 7.74 11.29
N ALA A 87 10.79 9.02 10.89
CA ALA A 87 12.00 9.84 10.96
C ALA A 87 12.53 9.85 12.42
N PRO A 88 13.80 9.47 12.65
CA PRO A 88 14.28 9.16 13.99
C PRO A 88 14.28 10.40 14.87
N VAL A 89 13.81 10.25 16.11
CA VAL A 89 14.17 11.13 17.22
C VAL A 89 15.68 11.03 17.37
N SER A 90 16.38 11.96 16.73
CA SER A 90 17.80 12.18 16.93
C SER A 90 18.03 12.72 18.34
N SER A 91 19.06 12.19 19.00
CA SER A 91 19.76 12.77 20.14
C SER A 91 19.16 12.50 21.53
N GLN A 92 19.35 11.28 22.05
CA GLN A 92 19.61 11.17 23.49
C GLN A 92 21.14 11.09 23.66
N PRO A 93 21.81 12.16 24.16
CA PRO A 93 23.24 12.09 24.44
C PRO A 93 23.45 10.98 25.46
N ARG A 94 24.33 10.04 25.13
CA ARG A 94 24.84 9.03 26.05
C ARG A 94 25.53 9.78 27.19
N THR A 95 24.81 10.07 28.27
CA THR A 95 25.41 10.42 29.54
C THR A 95 26.09 9.16 30.06
N GLU A 96 27.36 9.03 29.70
CA GLU A 96 28.31 8.10 30.28
C GLU A 96 28.45 8.45 31.77
N HIS A 97 27.62 7.84 32.61
CA HIS A 97 27.80 7.93 34.05
C HIS A 97 28.80 6.85 34.45
N ARG A 98 30.08 7.25 34.49
CA ARG A 98 31.16 6.50 35.13
C ARG A 98 31.26 6.99 36.58
N PRO A 99 30.96 6.17 37.59
CA PRO A 99 31.43 6.40 38.94
C PRO A 99 32.74 5.62 39.18
N GLU A 100 33.70 6.37 39.69
CA GLU A 100 35.01 6.00 40.23
C GLU A 100 34.88 5.07 41.45
#